data_AF-A0A1H6XUI3-F1
#
_entry.id   AF-A0A1H6XUI3-F1
#
_cell.length_a   1.000
_cell.length_b   1.000
_cell.length_c   1.000
_cell.angle_alpha   90.00
_cell.angle_beta   90.00
_cell.angle_gamma   90.00
#
_symmetry.space_group_name_H-M   'P 1'
#
loop_
_entity.id
_entity.type
_entity.pdbx_description
1 polymer ?
#
loop_
_entity_poly.entity_id
_entity_poly.type
_entity_poly.pdbx_seq_one_letter_code
_entity_poly.pdbx_strand_id
1 'polypeptide(L)'
;MRLARYFPVFALGLALAACGHGNAPAGDAVNTQAQEATPSPQPPAPDPSAVAQANAARPLQVSDLDAYAKGMDKEIELRKEASDKATRAKAAKDQQAEVMAIVEMTSAEIESAGARAAGMDAARYAFVKHAVDRVLGSVWMSKAMGKMEGGAQMQQKVGDPYAGLDADVASALKAREGELGKLREDNMAILANAQNL
;
A
#
# COMPACT_ATOMS: atom_id res chain seq x y z
N MET A 1 -45.63 18.41 -20.08
CA MET A 1 -45.66 16.96 -19.82
C MET A 1 -44.71 16.67 -18.66
N ARG A 2 -45.21 16.17 -17.53
CA ARG A 2 -44.46 15.92 -16.29
C ARG A 2 -43.95 14.48 -16.29
N LEU A 3 -42.64 14.27 -16.20
CA LEU A 3 -42.03 12.94 -16.08
C LEU A 3 -41.80 12.61 -14.60
N ALA A 4 -42.50 11.59 -14.12
CA ALA A 4 -42.46 11.08 -12.75
C ALA A 4 -41.18 10.27 -12.50
N ARG A 5 -40.49 10.58 -11.40
CA ARG A 5 -39.36 9.82 -10.85
C ARG A 5 -39.90 8.73 -9.91
N TYR A 6 -39.60 7.47 -10.20
CA TYR A 6 -39.81 6.34 -9.29
C TYR A 6 -38.47 5.95 -8.67
N PHE A 7 -38.36 6.11 -7.34
CA PHE A 7 -37.27 5.57 -6.52
C PHE A 7 -37.77 4.27 -5.87
N PRO A 8 -37.10 3.12 -6.04
CA PRO A 8 -37.31 1.99 -5.17
C PRO A 8 -36.41 2.11 -3.94
N VAL A 9 -37.06 2.26 -2.78
CA VAL A 9 -36.49 2.05 -1.44
C VAL A 9 -36.32 0.55 -1.26
N PHE A 10 -35.09 0.06 -1.12
CA PHE A 10 -34.81 -1.29 -0.62
C PHE A 10 -34.25 -1.17 0.80
N ALA A 11 -35.11 -1.48 1.77
CA ALA A 11 -34.77 -1.74 3.15
C ALA A 11 -34.90 -3.25 3.40
N LEU A 12 -33.80 -3.90 3.77
CA LEU A 12 -33.74 -5.27 4.29
C LEU A 12 -32.51 -5.28 5.22
N GLY A 13 -32.57 -5.54 6.52
CA GLY A 13 -33.55 -6.23 7.33
C GLY A 13 -32.95 -7.50 7.92
N LEU A 14 -32.21 -7.35 9.03
CA LEU A 14 -32.06 -8.26 10.20
C LEU A 14 -31.96 -9.80 10.06
N ALA A 15 -30.93 -10.39 10.71
CA ALA A 15 -30.96 -11.49 11.72
C ALA A 15 -29.65 -12.31 11.67
N LEU A 16 -28.73 -12.26 12.64
CA LEU A 16 -28.67 -12.95 13.94
C LEU A 16 -28.61 -14.49 13.92
N ALA A 17 -27.60 -14.99 14.66
CA ALA A 17 -27.49 -16.27 15.38
C ALA A 17 -26.95 -17.52 14.66
N ALA A 18 -25.76 -17.96 15.09
CA ALA A 18 -25.48 -19.38 15.38
C ALA A 18 -24.32 -19.51 16.39
N CYS A 19 -24.65 -19.49 17.68
CA CYS A 19 -23.82 -20.09 18.73
C CYS A 19 -24.02 -21.61 18.65
N GLY A 20 -22.95 -22.37 18.36
CA GLY A 20 -22.94 -23.83 18.40
C GLY A 20 -22.04 -24.33 19.52
N HIS A 21 -22.66 -24.62 20.67
CA HIS A 21 -22.09 -25.20 21.88
C HIS A 21 -22.08 -26.74 21.74
N GLY A 22 -20.94 -27.40 22.02
CA GLY A 22 -20.83 -28.86 21.95
C GLY A 22 -19.83 -29.41 22.97
N ASN A 23 -20.34 -29.80 24.15
CA ASN A 23 -19.67 -30.58 25.18
C ASN A 23 -19.81 -32.09 24.91
N ALA A 24 -18.77 -32.89 25.16
CA ALA A 24 -18.78 -34.24 25.77
C ALA A 24 -17.34 -34.85 25.74
N PRO A 25 -17.07 -35.97 26.45
CA PRO A 25 -17.09 -36.17 27.89
C PRO A 25 -15.71 -36.65 28.43
N ALA A 26 -15.60 -36.68 29.76
CA ALA A 26 -14.43 -37.14 30.51
C ALA A 26 -14.06 -38.61 30.22
N GLY A 27 -12.77 -38.84 29.98
CA GLY A 27 -12.14 -40.15 29.99
C GLY A 27 -11.01 -40.15 31.03
N ASP A 28 -11.20 -40.91 32.10
CA ASP A 28 -10.17 -41.19 33.10
C ASP A 28 -9.04 -42.00 32.47
N ALA A 29 -7.84 -41.42 32.43
CA ALA A 29 -6.60 -42.13 32.15
C ALA A 29 -5.54 -41.70 33.16
N VAL A 30 -5.14 -42.67 33.99
CA VAL A 30 -4.00 -42.62 34.92
C VAL A 30 -2.76 -42.23 34.13
N ASN A 31 -2.11 -41.12 34.51
CA ASN A 31 -0.78 -40.79 33.99
C ASN A 31 0.19 -40.44 35.12
N THR A 32 1.25 -41.23 35.14
CA THR A 32 2.43 -41.22 35.99
C THR A 32 3.07 -39.84 36.06
N GLN A 33 3.25 -39.30 37.27
CA GLN A 33 4.01 -38.07 37.50
C GLN A 33 5.50 -38.31 37.22
N ALA A 34 5.93 -37.99 36.01
CA ALA A 34 7.29 -37.52 35.76
C ALA A 34 7.29 -36.02 36.01
N GLN A 35 8.00 -35.58 37.06
CA GLN A 35 8.16 -34.17 37.39
C GLN A 35 9.13 -33.55 36.38
N GLU A 36 8.60 -33.13 35.23
CA GLU A 36 9.30 -32.28 34.27
C GLU A 36 9.53 -30.90 34.91
N ALA A 37 10.78 -30.45 34.86
CA ALA A 37 11.16 -29.12 35.28
C ALA A 37 10.31 -28.09 34.52
N THR A 38 9.50 -27.32 35.25
CA THR A 38 8.69 -26.23 34.69
C THR A 38 9.62 -25.23 34.00
N PRO A 39 9.51 -25.06 32.66
CA PRO A 39 10.21 -23.98 31.98
C PRO A 39 9.80 -22.66 32.61
N SER A 40 10.76 -21.80 32.96
CA SER A 40 10.45 -20.46 33.44
C SER A 40 9.50 -19.75 32.47
N PRO A 41 8.50 -18.99 32.96
CA PRO A 41 7.58 -18.27 32.10
C PRO A 41 8.36 -17.33 31.19
N GLN A 42 8.40 -17.65 29.90
CA GLN A 42 8.97 -16.76 28.90
C GLN A 42 7.99 -15.58 28.78
N PRO A 43 8.47 -14.32 28.84
CA PRO A 43 7.59 -13.18 28.65
C PRO A 43 6.85 -13.30 27.31
N PRO A 44 5.55 -12.96 27.27
CA PRO A 44 4.75 -13.11 26.06
C PRO A 44 5.43 -12.33 24.93
N ALA A 45 5.53 -12.98 23.76
CA ALA A 45 6.04 -12.32 22.56
C ALA A 45 5.18 -11.06 22.30
N PRO A 46 5.79 -9.94 21.92
CA PRO A 46 5.04 -8.72 21.63
C PRO A 46 4.05 -8.96 20.48
N ASP A 47 2.86 -8.38 20.59
CA ASP A 47 1.83 -8.41 19.55
C ASP A 47 2.40 -7.80 18.25
N PRO A 48 2.43 -8.56 17.13
CA PRO A 48 2.88 -8.05 15.84
C PRO A 48 2.18 -6.76 15.41
N SER A 49 0.91 -6.58 15.82
CA SER A 49 0.11 -5.39 15.51
C SER A 49 0.62 -4.14 16.22
N ALA A 50 1.06 -4.29 17.48
CA ALA A 50 1.58 -3.17 18.27
C ALA A 50 2.93 -2.69 17.73
N VAL A 51 3.79 -3.61 17.27
CA VAL A 51 5.08 -3.28 16.65
C VAL A 51 4.88 -2.54 15.32
N ALA A 52 3.95 -2.99 14.47
CA ALA A 52 3.64 -2.34 13.20
C ALA A 52 3.12 -0.91 13.40
N GLN A 53 2.25 -0.68 14.40
CA GLN A 53 1.73 0.65 14.72
C GLN A 53 2.84 1.59 15.24
N ALA A 54 3.72 1.09 16.12
CA ALA A 54 4.85 1.88 16.61
C ALA A 54 5.81 2.26 15.47
N ASN A 55 6.08 1.33 14.54
CA ASN A 55 6.89 1.60 13.36
C ASN A 55 6.25 2.64 12.43
N ALA A 56 4.93 2.59 12.23
CA ALA A 56 4.21 3.55 11.41
C ALA A 56 4.17 4.96 12.04
N ALA A 57 4.20 5.06 13.37
CA ALA A 57 4.21 6.35 14.09
C ALA A 57 5.57 7.07 14.06
N ARG A 58 6.66 6.37 13.73
CA ARG A 58 8.01 6.97 13.63
C ARG A 58 8.04 8.00 12.49
N PRO A 59 8.67 9.18 12.66
CA PRO A 59 8.88 10.11 11.57
C PRO A 59 9.60 9.47 10.36
N LEU A 60 9.48 10.07 9.18
CA LEU A 60 10.26 9.66 8.02
C LEU A 60 11.75 9.85 8.34
N GLN A 61 12.61 8.93 7.90
CA GLN A 61 14.06 8.97 8.08
C GLN A 61 14.75 8.81 6.73
N VAL A 62 16.03 9.20 6.65
CA VAL A 62 16.82 9.11 5.41
C VAL A 62 16.90 7.67 4.89
N SER A 63 17.07 6.69 5.77
CA SER A 63 17.12 5.26 5.39
C SER A 63 15.82 4.75 4.78
N ASP A 64 14.69 5.41 5.06
CA ASP A 64 13.40 5.02 4.47
C ASP A 64 13.36 5.36 2.96
N LEU A 65 14.20 6.27 2.47
CA LEU A 65 14.28 6.61 1.04
C LEU A 65 14.91 5.49 0.21
N ASP A 66 15.94 4.82 0.76
CA ASP A 66 16.54 3.64 0.13
C ASP A 66 15.56 2.46 0.11
N ALA A 67 14.83 2.28 1.20
CA ALA A 67 13.80 1.27 1.31
C ALA A 67 12.64 1.54 0.33
N TYR A 68 12.20 2.79 0.19
CA TYR A 68 11.23 3.22 -0.81
C TYR A 68 11.69 2.84 -2.22
N ALA A 69 12.92 3.19 -2.60
CA ALA A 69 13.44 2.90 -3.93
C ALA A 69 13.40 1.39 -4.23
N LYS A 70 13.93 0.56 -3.31
CA LYS A 70 13.91 -0.91 -3.44
C LYS A 70 12.50 -1.48 -3.55
N GLY A 71 11.57 -0.99 -2.74
CA GLY A 71 10.17 -1.43 -2.77
C GLY A 71 9.49 -1.03 -4.07
N MET A 72 9.69 0.20 -4.53
CA MET A 72 9.10 0.73 -5.75
C MET A 72 9.63 0.02 -7.00
N ASP A 73 10.93 -0.28 -7.06
CA ASP A 73 11.52 -1.11 -8.13
C ASP A 73 10.80 -2.45 -8.24
N LYS A 74 10.56 -3.10 -7.09
CA LYS A 74 9.85 -4.39 -7.09
C LYS A 74 8.38 -4.26 -7.49
N GLU A 75 7.70 -3.20 -7.07
CA GLU A 75 6.33 -2.93 -7.52
C GLU A 75 6.27 -2.72 -9.03
N ILE A 76 7.19 -1.93 -9.59
CA ILE A 76 7.27 -1.65 -11.03
C ILE A 76 7.51 -2.94 -11.82
N GLU A 77 8.43 -3.79 -11.38
CA GLU A 77 8.72 -5.10 -11.98
C GLU A 77 7.43 -5.94 -12.09
N LEU A 78 6.72 -6.13 -10.98
CA LEU A 78 5.51 -6.96 -10.94
C LEU A 78 4.34 -6.34 -11.71
N ARG A 79 4.19 -5.02 -11.69
CA ARG A 79 3.15 -4.34 -12.49
C ARG A 79 3.43 -4.45 -13.99
N LYS A 80 4.70 -4.42 -14.41
CA LYS A 80 5.06 -4.67 -15.82
C LYS A 80 4.68 -6.09 -16.24
N GLU A 81 4.99 -7.08 -15.42
CA GLU A 81 4.60 -8.47 -15.71
C GLU A 81 3.08 -8.63 -15.86
N ALA A 82 2.30 -8.02 -14.97
CA ALA A 82 0.84 -8.04 -15.05
C ALA A 82 0.31 -7.24 -16.25
N SER A 83 0.91 -6.11 -16.60
CA SER A 83 0.59 -5.35 -17.82
C SER A 83 0.85 -6.16 -19.10
N ASP A 84 1.96 -6.90 -19.14
CA ASP A 84 2.30 -7.79 -20.25
C ASP A 84 1.30 -8.96 -20.36
N LYS A 85 0.84 -9.51 -19.22
CA LYS A 85 -0.23 -10.52 -19.20
C LYS A 85 -1.52 -9.96 -19.80
N ALA A 86 -1.93 -8.76 -19.40
CA ALA A 86 -3.13 -8.11 -19.92
C ALA A 86 -3.03 -7.88 -21.44
N THR A 87 -1.88 -7.38 -21.91
CA THR A 87 -1.62 -7.17 -23.35
C THR A 87 -1.70 -8.47 -24.15
N ARG A 88 -1.13 -9.58 -23.64
CA ARG A 88 -1.23 -10.90 -24.27
C ARG A 88 -2.66 -11.42 -24.31
N ALA A 89 -3.40 -11.29 -23.21
CA ALA A 89 -4.80 -11.71 -23.13
C ALA A 89 -5.68 -10.94 -24.12
N LYS A 90 -5.50 -9.61 -24.22
CA LYS A 90 -6.15 -8.76 -25.21
C LYS A 90 -5.88 -9.24 -26.64
N ALA A 91 -4.62 -9.53 -26.97
CA ALA A 91 -4.25 -10.05 -28.28
C ALA A 91 -4.90 -11.42 -28.60
N ALA A 92 -5.08 -12.26 -27.58
CA ALA A 92 -5.76 -13.55 -27.68
C ALA A 92 -7.31 -13.44 -27.65
N LYS A 93 -7.86 -12.24 -27.47
CA LYS A 93 -9.30 -11.99 -27.25
C LYS A 93 -9.86 -12.72 -26.02
N ASP A 94 -9.02 -12.94 -25.00
CA ASP A 94 -9.41 -13.52 -23.73
C ASP A 94 -9.73 -12.41 -22.73
N GLN A 95 -11.00 -11.96 -22.73
CA GLN A 95 -11.46 -10.86 -21.87
C GLN A 95 -11.35 -11.19 -20.38
N GLN A 96 -11.51 -12.46 -19.99
CA GLN A 96 -11.44 -12.84 -18.58
C GLN A 96 -9.99 -12.76 -18.08
N ALA A 97 -9.03 -13.29 -18.84
CA ALA A 97 -7.62 -13.19 -18.50
C ALA A 97 -7.12 -11.73 -18.53
N GLU A 98 -7.63 -10.92 -19.46
CA GLU A 98 -7.32 -9.49 -19.55
C GLU A 98 -7.76 -8.75 -18.29
N VAL A 99 -9.03 -8.89 -17.89
CA VAL A 99 -9.55 -8.27 -16.66
C VAL A 99 -8.78 -8.75 -15.42
N MET A 100 -8.43 -10.03 -15.36
CA MET A 100 -7.71 -10.56 -14.20
C MET A 100 -6.30 -10.02 -14.08
N ALA A 101 -5.59 -9.90 -15.20
CA ALA A 101 -4.29 -9.25 -15.25
C ALA A 101 -4.38 -7.75 -14.91
N ILE A 102 -5.47 -7.08 -15.30
CA ILE A 102 -5.71 -5.68 -14.92
C ILE A 102 -5.86 -5.52 -13.40
N VAL A 103 -6.66 -6.38 -12.78
CA VAL A 103 -6.84 -6.41 -11.31
C VAL A 103 -5.54 -6.72 -10.58
N GLU A 104 -4.73 -7.65 -11.11
CA GLU A 104 -3.42 -8.03 -10.55
C GLU A 104 -2.49 -6.82 -10.43
N MET A 105 -2.47 -5.90 -11.40
CA MET A 105 -1.62 -4.71 -11.36
C MET A 105 -1.94 -3.78 -10.18
N THR A 106 -3.16 -3.80 -9.63
CA THR A 106 -3.56 -2.95 -8.48
C THR A 106 -3.66 -3.74 -7.18
N SER A 107 -3.21 -4.99 -7.18
CA SER A 107 -3.37 -5.90 -6.05
C SER A 107 -2.54 -5.50 -4.83
N ALA A 108 -3.04 -5.86 -3.64
CA ALA A 108 -2.32 -5.65 -2.38
C ALA A 108 -1.05 -6.52 -2.31
N GLU A 109 -1.00 -7.61 -3.07
CA GLU A 109 0.10 -8.54 -3.18
C GLU A 109 1.35 -7.88 -3.79
N ILE A 110 1.17 -7.00 -4.78
CA ILE A 110 2.28 -6.20 -5.36
C ILE A 110 2.85 -5.24 -4.31
N GLU A 111 1.99 -4.55 -3.56
CA GLU A 111 2.45 -3.64 -2.50
C GLU A 111 3.14 -4.40 -1.36
N SER A 112 2.62 -5.57 -1.01
CA SER A 112 3.23 -6.49 -0.04
C SER A 112 4.61 -6.97 -0.50
N ALA A 113 4.79 -7.25 -1.79
CA ALA A 113 6.09 -7.58 -2.36
C ALA A 113 7.07 -6.39 -2.31
N GLY A 114 6.59 -5.18 -2.59
CA GLY A 114 7.35 -3.95 -2.39
C GLY A 114 7.83 -3.78 -0.95
N ALA A 115 6.95 -3.96 0.04
CA ALA A 115 7.31 -3.90 1.45
C ALA A 115 8.40 -4.92 1.83
N ARG A 116 8.27 -6.17 1.37
CA ARG A 116 9.29 -7.21 1.58
C ARG A 116 10.64 -6.84 0.95
N ALA A 117 10.64 -6.34 -0.28
CA ALA A 117 11.85 -5.90 -0.97
C ALA A 117 12.52 -4.69 -0.27
N ALA A 118 11.70 -3.82 0.33
CA ALA A 118 12.14 -2.71 1.15
C ALA A 118 12.70 -3.14 2.52
N GLY A 119 12.52 -4.40 2.92
CA GLY A 119 12.89 -4.89 4.25
C GLY A 119 12.03 -4.30 5.37
N MET A 120 10.77 -3.98 5.08
CA MET A 120 9.84 -3.31 5.98
C MET A 120 8.57 -4.12 6.19
N ASP A 121 7.88 -3.88 7.31
CA ASP A 121 6.48 -4.29 7.43
C ASP A 121 5.59 -3.45 6.50
N ALA A 122 4.44 -4.01 6.12
CA ALA A 122 3.54 -3.39 5.15
C ALA A 122 3.01 -2.02 5.61
N ALA A 123 2.73 -1.84 6.90
CA ALA A 123 2.22 -0.58 7.43
C ALA A 123 3.29 0.52 7.36
N ARG A 124 4.55 0.21 7.72
CA ARG A 124 5.66 1.15 7.57
C ARG A 124 5.89 1.51 6.11
N TYR A 125 5.92 0.52 5.22
CA TYR A 125 6.15 0.77 3.79
C TYR A 125 5.05 1.65 3.18
N ALA A 126 3.77 1.40 3.51
CA ALA A 126 2.66 2.24 3.07
C ALA A 126 2.79 3.70 3.56
N PHE A 127 3.19 3.90 4.82
CA PHE A 127 3.48 5.24 5.36
C PHE A 127 4.61 5.93 4.57
N VAL A 128 5.73 5.24 4.36
CA VAL A 128 6.90 5.77 3.64
C VAL A 128 6.52 6.13 2.20
N LYS A 129 5.88 5.22 1.47
CA LYS A 129 5.41 5.43 0.10
C LYS A 129 4.51 6.65 0.00
N HIS A 130 3.49 6.76 0.86
CA HIS A 130 2.59 7.92 0.88
C HIS A 130 3.31 9.24 1.20
N ALA A 131 4.26 9.24 2.15
CA ALA A 131 5.02 10.43 2.50
C ALA A 131 5.90 10.91 1.35
N VAL A 132 6.65 9.99 0.72
CA VAL A 132 7.52 10.29 -0.42
C VAL A 132 6.70 10.73 -1.64
N ASP A 133 5.63 10.00 -1.99
CA ASP A 133 4.78 10.31 -3.14
C ASP A 133 4.09 11.67 -3.02
N ARG A 134 3.73 12.09 -1.79
CA ARG A 134 3.15 13.42 -1.54
C ARG A 134 4.15 14.52 -1.84
N VAL A 135 5.39 14.39 -1.37
CA VAL A 135 6.45 15.37 -1.61
C VAL A 135 6.76 15.44 -3.11
N LEU A 136 7.04 14.29 -3.74
CA LEU A 136 7.36 14.23 -5.16
C LEU A 136 6.20 14.70 -6.05
N GLY A 137 4.96 14.37 -5.69
CA GLY A 137 3.76 14.86 -6.36
C GLY A 137 3.61 16.38 -6.26
N SER A 138 3.89 16.95 -5.08
CA SER A 138 3.85 18.40 -4.87
C SER A 138 4.95 19.13 -5.63
N VAL A 139 6.17 18.57 -5.68
CA VAL A 139 7.28 19.09 -6.50
C VAL A 139 6.92 19.05 -7.99
N TRP A 140 6.42 17.91 -8.48
CA TRP A 140 5.99 17.76 -9.87
C TRP A 140 4.89 18.78 -10.22
N MET A 141 3.89 18.94 -9.34
CA MET A 141 2.80 19.88 -9.55
C MET A 141 3.29 21.33 -9.56
N SER A 142 4.19 21.71 -8.64
CA SER A 142 4.82 23.03 -8.61
C SER A 142 5.58 23.32 -9.92
N LYS A 143 6.36 22.35 -10.42
CA LYS A 143 7.07 22.45 -11.70
C LYS A 143 6.12 22.53 -12.89
N ALA A 144 5.05 21.73 -12.90
CA ALA A 144 4.05 21.74 -13.96
C ALA A 144 3.30 23.09 -13.98
N MET A 145 2.90 23.61 -12.81
CA MET A 145 2.28 24.92 -12.69
C MET A 145 3.18 26.04 -13.18
N GLY A 146 4.46 26.05 -12.80
CA GLY A 146 5.41 27.07 -13.25
C GLY A 146 5.59 27.16 -14.76
N LYS A 147 5.24 26.09 -15.51
CA LYS A 147 5.28 26.07 -16.98
C LYS A 147 4.01 26.58 -17.65
N MET A 148 2.91 26.76 -16.93
CA MET A 148 1.64 27.27 -17.48
C MET A 148 1.65 28.81 -17.54
N GLU A 149 0.86 29.40 -18.44
CA GLU A 149 0.64 30.85 -18.47
C GLU A 149 0.01 31.31 -17.14
N GLY A 150 0.60 32.34 -16.51
CA GLY A 150 0.23 32.75 -15.14
C GLY A 150 0.74 31.82 -14.02
N GLY A 151 1.50 30.78 -14.37
CA GLY A 151 1.98 29.73 -13.48
C GLY A 151 2.78 30.19 -12.27
N ALA A 152 3.60 31.24 -12.42
CA ALA A 152 4.42 31.77 -11.33
C ALA A 152 3.60 32.25 -10.12
N GLN A 153 2.43 32.84 -10.36
CA GLN A 153 1.53 33.30 -9.28
C GLN A 153 0.87 32.12 -8.57
N MET A 154 0.54 31.06 -9.31
CA MET A 154 -0.02 29.83 -8.71
C MET A 154 1.04 29.03 -7.96
N GLN A 155 2.27 29.00 -8.47
CA GLN A 155 3.39 28.31 -7.82
C GLN A 155 3.66 28.84 -6.41
N GLN A 156 3.54 30.16 -6.19
CA GLN A 156 3.66 30.77 -4.86
C GLN A 156 2.61 30.25 -3.86
N LYS A 157 1.47 29.76 -4.32
CA LYS A 157 0.40 29.24 -3.47
C LYS A 157 0.58 27.76 -3.08
N VAL A 158 1.46 27.03 -3.77
CA VAL A 158 1.66 25.58 -3.56
C VAL A 158 2.44 25.29 -2.27
N GLY A 159 3.11 26.29 -1.70
CA GLY A 159 3.94 26.13 -0.50
C GLY A 159 5.24 25.38 -0.77
N ASP A 160 6.08 25.23 0.26
CA ASP A 160 7.29 24.41 0.18
C ASP A 160 6.90 22.92 0.27
N PRO A 161 7.14 22.09 -0.76
CA PRO A 161 6.80 20.67 -0.73
C PRO A 161 7.57 19.88 0.34
N TYR A 162 8.64 20.44 0.91
CA TYR A 162 9.44 19.82 1.98
C TYR A 162 9.08 20.34 3.38
N ALA A 163 8.07 21.21 3.50
CA ALA A 163 7.67 21.77 4.78
C ALA A 163 7.23 20.67 5.77
N GLY A 164 7.72 20.76 7.02
CA GLY A 164 7.40 19.82 8.10
C GLY A 164 8.22 18.54 8.08
N LEU A 165 9.15 18.37 7.14
CA LEU A 165 10.15 17.30 7.18
C LEU A 165 11.35 17.70 8.05
N ASP A 166 12.00 16.69 8.63
CA ASP A 166 13.32 16.84 9.21
C ASP A 166 14.32 17.35 8.14
N ALA A 167 15.27 18.18 8.56
CA ALA A 167 16.20 18.86 7.65
C ALA A 167 17.05 17.86 6.84
N ASP A 168 17.50 16.76 7.46
CA ASP A 168 18.31 15.75 6.79
C ASP A 168 17.49 14.97 5.77
N VAL A 169 16.23 14.67 6.10
CA VAL A 169 15.29 13.99 5.21
C VAL A 169 14.93 14.88 4.02
N ALA A 170 14.65 16.16 4.26
CA ALA A 170 14.37 17.13 3.20
C ALA A 170 15.57 17.29 2.26
N SER A 171 16.78 17.38 2.81
CA SER A 171 18.02 17.45 2.04
C SER A 171 18.23 16.20 1.18
N ALA A 172 18.07 15.02 1.76
CA ALA A 172 18.20 13.74 1.05
C ALA A 172 17.15 13.57 -0.06
N LEU A 173 15.89 13.93 0.19
CA LEU A 173 14.83 13.91 -0.83
C LEU A 173 15.12 14.87 -1.98
N LYS A 174 15.63 16.09 -1.70
CA LYS A 174 16.05 17.04 -2.75
C LYS A 174 17.19 16.46 -3.60
N ALA A 175 18.19 15.87 -2.95
CA ALA A 175 19.32 15.27 -3.64
C ALA A 175 18.93 14.09 -4.55
N ARG A 176 17.89 13.33 -4.18
CA ARG A 176 17.40 12.15 -4.90
C ARG A 176 16.13 12.39 -5.70
N GLU A 177 15.69 13.63 -5.84
CA GLU A 177 14.38 13.96 -6.42
C GLU A 177 14.21 13.38 -7.83
N GLY A 178 15.25 13.45 -8.68
CA GLY A 178 15.22 12.93 -10.03
C GLY A 178 15.11 11.40 -10.11
N GLU A 179 15.83 10.69 -9.24
CA GLU A 179 15.81 9.23 -9.14
C GLU A 179 14.44 8.74 -8.65
N LEU A 180 14.01 9.21 -7.48
CA LEU A 180 12.75 8.78 -6.87
C LEU A 180 11.54 9.25 -7.68
N GLY A 181 11.62 10.44 -8.27
CA GLY A 181 10.62 10.97 -9.19
C GLY A 181 10.43 10.08 -10.41
N LYS A 182 11.53 9.57 -10.98
CA LYS A 182 11.48 8.63 -12.11
C LYS A 182 10.80 7.31 -11.73
N LEU A 183 11.11 6.73 -10.57
CA LEU A 183 10.44 5.52 -10.10
C LEU A 183 8.92 5.73 -9.97
N ARG A 184 8.52 6.85 -9.35
CA ARG A 184 7.11 7.20 -9.24
C ARG A 184 6.45 7.39 -10.61
N GLU A 185 7.12 8.06 -11.53
CA GLU A 185 6.63 8.27 -12.90
C GLU A 185 6.45 6.94 -13.65
N ASP A 186 7.47 6.07 -13.63
CA ASP A 186 7.44 4.76 -14.29
C ASP A 186 6.29 3.90 -13.72
N ASN A 187 6.10 3.90 -12.38
CA ASN A 187 4.99 3.20 -11.73
C ASN A 187 3.61 3.75 -12.16
N MET A 188 3.45 5.08 -12.16
CA MET A 188 2.21 5.73 -12.58
C MET A 188 1.91 5.54 -14.06
N ALA A 189 2.94 5.51 -14.92
CA ALA A 189 2.78 5.28 -16.34
C ALA A 189 2.20 3.89 -16.65
N ILE A 190 2.64 2.85 -15.94
CA ILE A 190 2.09 1.50 -16.07
C ILE A 190 0.60 1.50 -15.70
N LEU A 191 0.25 2.14 -14.58
CA LEU A 191 -1.13 2.23 -14.11
C LEU A 191 -2.03 3.08 -15.03
N ALA A 192 -1.51 4.13 -15.63
CA ALA A 192 -2.25 4.94 -16.60
C ALA A 192 -2.49 4.16 -17.90
N ASN A 193 -1.47 3.43 -18.39
CA ASN A 193 -1.58 2.62 -19.60
C ASN A 193 -2.60 1.48 -19.45
N ALA A 194 -2.72 0.91 -18.25
CA ALA A 194 -3.72 -0.09 -17.92
C ALA A 194 -5.16 0.35 -18.17
N GLN A 195 -5.47 1.64 -18.05
CA GLN A 195 -6.81 2.19 -18.30
C GLN A 195 -7.15 2.26 -19.80
N ASN A 196 -6.15 2.08 -20.67
CA ASN A 196 -6.28 2.11 -22.13
C ASN A 196 -6.18 0.72 -22.77
N LEU A 197 -6.00 -0.34 -21.96
CA LEU A 197 -6.13 -1.73 -22.39
C LEU A 197 -7.62 -2.08 -22.49
#